data_AF-A0A960K0L2-F1
#
_entry.id   AF-A0A960K0L2-F1
#
_cell.length_a   1.000
_cell.length_b   1.000
_cell.length_c   1.000
_cell.angle_alpha   90.00
_cell.angle_beta   90.00
_cell.angle_gamma   90.00
#
_symmetry.space_group_name_H-M   'P 1'
#
loop_
_entity.id
_entity.type
_entity.pdbx_description
1 polymer ?
#
loop_
_entity_poly.entity_id
_entity_poly.type
_entity_poly.pdbx_seq_one_letter_code
_entity_poly.pdbx_strand_id
1 'polypeptide(L)' 'MLTLAEPFRIKTVEPIRLPSRAERERALDAAGYNLFKLAARDVYIDLLTDSG' A
#
# COMPACT_ATOMS: atom_id res chain seq x y z
N MET A 1 8.58 -6.03 -26.65
CA MET A 1 7.87 -5.25 -25.62
C MET A 1 8.94 -4.53 -24.81
N LEU A 2 9.03 -3.20 -24.89
CA LEU A 2 10.09 -2.44 -24.23
C LEU A 2 9.68 -2.18 -22.78
N THR A 3 10.17 -3.01 -21.87
CA THR A 3 10.26 -2.59 -20.46
C THR A 3 11.38 -1.56 -20.41
N LEU A 4 11.02 -0.28 -20.40
CA LEU A 4 11.97 0.81 -20.24
C LEU A 4 12.44 0.81 -18.79
N ALA A 5 13.75 0.83 -18.58
CA ALA A 5 14.30 1.07 -17.24
C ALA A 5 13.85 2.44 -16.74
N GLU A 6 13.57 2.55 -15.44
CA GLU A 6 13.21 3.81 -14.82
C GLU A 6 14.33 4.85 -15.05
N PRO A 7 14.02 6.08 -15.53
CA PRO A 7 15.03 7.11 -15.82
C PRO A 7 15.55 7.81 -14.54
N PHE A 8 15.52 7.10 -13.41
CA PHE A 8 15.96 7.54 -12.10
C PHE A 8 16.41 6.32 -11.28
N ARG A 9 17.03 6.58 -10.12
CA ARG A 9 17.40 5.53 -9.16
C ARG A 9 16.78 5.82 -7.80
N ILE A 10 16.50 4.77 -7.03
CA ILE A 10 16.08 4.89 -5.64
C ILE A 10 17.23 5.49 -4.82
N LYS A 11 17.00 6.67 -4.22
CA LYS A 11 17.97 7.32 -3.33
C LYS A 11 17.77 6.92 -1.87
N THR A 12 16.53 6.69 -1.46
CA THR A 12 16.10 6.32 -0.10
C THR A 12 14.85 5.48 -0.21
N VAL A 13 14.60 4.62 0.79
CA VAL A 13 13.43 3.74 0.86
C VAL A 13 12.65 4.00 2.12
N GLU A 14 11.35 3.71 2.07
CA GLU A 14 10.49 3.57 3.23
C GLU A 14 10.15 2.08 3.43
N PRO A 15 10.33 1.50 4.63
CA PRO A 15 9.95 0.12 4.88
C PRO A 15 8.42 -0.06 4.83
N ILE A 16 7.98 -1.06 4.08
CA ILE A 16 6.57 -1.48 4.05
C ILE A 16 6.43 -2.91 4.57
N ARG A 17 5.28 -3.22 5.17
CA ARG A 17 4.96 -4.55 5.67
C ARG A 17 3.84 -5.15 4.83
N LEU A 18 3.96 -6.42 4.48
CA LEU A 18 2.84 -7.20 3.97
C LEU A 18 2.09 -7.83 5.16
N PRO A 19 0.93 -7.30 5.58
CA PRO A 19 0.08 -7.96 6.57
C PRO A 19 -0.37 -9.33 6.05
N SER A 20 -0.45 -10.31 6.95
CA SER A 20 -1.06 -11.61 6.65
C SER A 20 -2.50 -11.43 6.20
N ARG A 21 -3.04 -12.43 5.50
CA ARG A 21 -4.43 -12.40 5.03
C ARG A 21 -5.42 -12.18 6.19
N ALA A 22 -5.24 -12.86 7.32
CA ALA A 22 -6.12 -12.73 8.48
C ALA A 22 -6.05 -11.34 9.13
N GLU A 23 -4.88 -10.68 9.14
CA GLU A 23 -4.77 -9.28 9.58
C GLU A 23 -5.52 -8.33 8.64
N ARG A 24 -5.39 -8.53 7.32
CA ARG A 24 -6.13 -7.73 6.33
C ARG A 24 -7.64 -7.88 6.48
N GLU A 25 -8.13 -9.10 6.68
CA GLU A 25 -9.56 -9.37 6.88
C GLU A 25 -10.10 -8.65 8.13
N ARG A 26 -9.37 -8.69 9.25
CA ARG A 26 -9.74 -7.95 10.47
C ARG A 26 -9.71 -6.44 10.27
N ALA A 27 -8.71 -5.92 9.55
CA ALA A 27 -8.61 -4.49 9.29
C ALA A 27 -9.76 -3.99 8.39
N LEU A 28 -10.13 -4.76 7.37
CA LEU A 28 -11.27 -4.45 6.49
C LEU A 28 -12.60 -4.46 7.24
N ASP A 29 -12.82 -5.46 8.10
CA ASP A 29 -14.02 -5.54 8.93
C ASP A 29 -14.12 -4.36 9.90
N ALA A 30 -13.02 -4.03 10.62
CA ALA A 30 -12.96 -2.88 11.51
C ALA A 30 -13.16 -1.53 10.79
N ALA A 31 -12.74 -1.43 9.52
CA ALA A 31 -12.97 -0.26 8.68
C ALA A 31 -14.40 -0.19 8.11
N GLY A 32 -15.25 -1.19 8.36
CA GLY A 32 -16.57 -1.30 7.76
C GLY A 32 -16.51 -1.37 6.24
N TYR A 33 -15.49 -2.06 5.72
CA TYR A 33 -15.20 -2.21 4.29
C TYR A 33 -15.00 -0.88 3.53
N ASN A 34 -14.74 0.22 4.24
CA ASN A 34 -14.40 1.51 3.64
C ASN A 34 -12.88 1.71 3.66
N LEU A 35 -12.26 1.70 2.48
CA LEU A 35 -10.81 1.85 2.34
C LEU A 35 -10.27 3.17 2.90
N PHE A 36 -11.05 4.26 2.86
CA PHE A 36 -10.67 5.54 3.46
C PHE A 36 -10.50 5.50 4.98
N LYS A 37 -10.98 4.43 5.63
CA LYS A 37 -10.87 4.23 7.07
C LYS A 37 -9.75 3.25 7.46
N LEU A 38 -9.04 2.66 6.49
CA LEU A 38 -7.90 1.80 6.78
C LEU A 38 -6.71 2.64 7.29
N ALA A 39 -5.99 2.10 8.28
CA ALA A 39 -4.73 2.71 8.69
C ALA A 39 -3.64 2.40 7.65
N ALA A 40 -2.80 3.38 7.32
CA ALA A 40 -1.75 3.23 6.30
C ALA A 40 -0.80 2.04 6.58
N ARG A 41 -0.49 1.75 7.85
CA ARG A 41 0.35 0.60 8.27
C ARG A 41 -0.24 -0.78 7.91
N ASP A 42 -1.54 -0.83 7.62
CA ASP A 42 -2.27 -2.05 7.25
C ASP A 42 -2.41 -2.19 5.72
N VAL A 43 -1.84 -1.25 4.96
CA VAL A 43 -1.79 -1.23 3.49
C VAL A 43 -0.37 -1.58 3.03
N TYR A 44 -0.25 -2.51 2.07
CA TYR A 44 1.05 -2.92 1.53
C TYR A 44 1.51 -2.00 0.37
N ILE A 45 0.62 -1.75 -0.59
CA ILE A 45 0.81 -0.80 -1.69
C ILE A 45 -0.44 0.07 -1.70
N ASP A 46 -0.28 1.36 -1.50
CA ASP A 46 -1.38 2.32 -1.51
C ASP A 46 -1.52 2.92 -2.92
N LEU A 47 -2.70 2.73 -3.50
CA LEU A 47 -3.09 3.26 -4.82
C LEU A 47 -4.35 4.15 -4.69
N LEU A 48 -4.66 4.63 -3.48
CA LEU A 48 -5.89 5.37 -3.20
C LEU A 48 -5.94 6.73 -3.93
N THR A 49 -4.80 7.40 -4.04
CA THR A 49 -4.67 8.70 -4.72
C THR A 49 -3.26 8.93 -5.22
N ASP A 50 -3.12 9.76 -6.26
CA ASP A 50 -1.87 10.31 -6.79
C ASP A 50 -1.56 11.72 -6.26
N SER A 51 -2.37 12.22 -5.31
CA SER A 51 -2.16 13.49 -4.64
C SER A 51 -1.29 13.32 -3.39
N GLY A 52 -0.07 13.87 -3.42
CA GLY A 52 0.86 13.94 -2.28
C GLY A 52 0.93 15.30 -1.60
#